data_AF-A0A835WGL7-F1
#
_entry.id   AF-A0A835WGL7-F1
#
_cell.length_a   1.000
_cell.length_b   1.000
_cell.length_c   1.000
_cell.angle_alpha   90.00
_cell.angle_beta   90.00
_cell.angle_gamma   90.00
#
_symmetry.space_group_name_H-M   'P 1'
#
loop_
_entity.id
_entity.type
_entity.pdbx_description
1 polymer ?
#
loop_
_entity_poly.entity_id
_entity_poly.type
_entity_poly.pdbx_seq_one_letter_code
_entity_poly.pdbx_strand_id
1 'polypeptide(L)'
;MWMTAKWQGARVGDAAAIRDSATAGATPGPLAVLALDVEFTHLEPVCAATTKAQHGRPARSRRPPSISAATWVAVVDRFGTAPPPLKSYISLPSELAVDATESTAVELDGAAEGPEGARCRVVGGVRAAALRGAPSLAAVRQQVLSLMRAGGCRVLVGHGIGKDLQSLGIEEEADLRAHGIQTFDTMSFPKFQGRGGLSKTLAVLAEEFLDGRRIQRATHDPEEDARAAIDLYVRHVDYEYMVEYETRRVLSRAAAAAAAAGDPDDEEDGEMADP
;
A
#
# COMPACT_ATOMS: atom_id res chain seq x y z
N MET A 1 -1.84 17.53 21.63
CA MET A 1 -1.63 18.66 20.72
C MET A 1 -0.84 18.13 19.53
N TRP A 2 -1.52 17.66 18.49
CA TRP A 2 -0.88 17.06 17.31
C TRP A 2 -0.87 18.11 16.20
N MET A 3 0.33 18.57 15.82
CA MET A 3 0.51 19.42 14.65
C MET A 3 0.51 18.54 13.41
N THR A 4 -0.51 18.71 12.57
CA THR A 4 -0.54 18.15 11.22
C THR A 4 0.39 18.98 10.33
N ALA A 5 1.53 18.40 9.95
CA ALA A 5 2.31 18.94 8.86
C ALA A 5 1.49 18.81 7.57
N LYS A 6 1.11 19.96 6.98
CA LYS A 6 0.48 20.01 5.66
C LYS A 6 1.46 19.45 4.63
N TRP A 7 1.15 18.27 4.11
CA TRP A 7 1.79 17.72 2.93
C TRP A 7 1.40 18.59 1.73
N GLN A 8 2.36 19.34 1.18
CA GLN A 8 2.18 20.07 -0.07
C GLN A 8 2.37 19.06 -1.19
N GLY A 9 1.27 18.72 -1.86
CA GLY A 9 1.26 17.75 -2.95
C GLY A 9 2.29 18.12 -4.02
N ALA A 10 3.11 17.13 -4.39
CA ALA A 10 3.86 17.17 -5.63
C ALA A 10 2.86 17.40 -6.78
N ARG A 11 3.13 18.40 -7.62
CA ARG A 11 2.32 18.69 -8.80
C ARG A 11 2.50 17.54 -9.79
N VAL A 12 1.40 17.10 -10.39
CA VAL A 12 1.33 16.08 -11.46
C VAL A 12 1.86 16.67 -12.78
N GLY A 13 3.15 17.01 -12.80
CA GLY A 13 3.88 17.49 -13.98
C GLY A 13 5.06 16.60 -14.38
N ASP A 14 5.51 15.70 -13.51
CA ASP A 14 6.78 14.98 -13.69
C ASP A 14 6.64 13.55 -14.26
N ALA A 15 5.43 13.09 -14.58
CA ALA A 15 5.24 11.78 -15.23
C ALA A 15 5.88 11.73 -16.64
N ALA A 16 6.14 12.89 -17.26
CA ALA A 16 6.82 12.99 -18.55
C ALA A 16 8.36 13.03 -18.45
N ALA A 17 8.93 13.22 -17.25
CA ALA A 17 10.38 13.43 -17.06
C ALA A 17 11.18 12.13 -16.78
N ILE A 18 10.54 10.96 -16.74
CA ILE A 18 11.21 9.65 -16.55
C ILE A 18 11.77 9.11 -17.87
N ARG A 19 12.48 9.95 -18.62
CA ARG A 19 13.27 9.59 -19.79
C ARG A 19 14.44 10.55 -19.88
N ASP A 20 15.50 10.30 -19.12
CA ASP A 20 16.89 10.62 -19.50
C ASP A 20 17.85 10.39 -18.32
N SER A 21 18.24 9.14 -18.13
CA SER A 21 19.53 8.76 -17.53
C SER A 21 19.81 7.30 -17.86
N ALA A 22 19.83 7.00 -19.16
CA ALA A 22 20.26 5.71 -19.66
C ALA A 22 21.79 5.58 -19.54
N THR A 23 22.24 4.75 -18.62
CA THR A 23 23.55 4.11 -18.70
C THR A 23 23.54 3.19 -19.92
N ALA A 24 24.50 3.40 -20.82
CA ALA A 24 24.61 2.67 -22.07
C ALA A 24 24.80 1.16 -21.80
N GLY A 25 23.86 0.32 -22.26
CA GLY A 25 24.10 -1.12 -22.46
C GLY A 25 22.98 -2.07 -22.05
N ALA A 26 22.05 -1.69 -21.18
CA ALA A 26 20.90 -2.52 -20.83
C ALA A 26 19.64 -1.99 -21.53
N THR A 27 19.03 -2.78 -22.41
CA THR A 27 17.66 -2.52 -22.87
C THR A 27 16.79 -2.36 -21.62
N PRO A 28 16.11 -1.21 -21.41
CA PRO A 28 15.26 -1.06 -20.24
C PRO A 28 14.19 -2.14 -20.32
N GLY A 29 14.21 -3.05 -19.35
CA GLY A 29 13.12 -4.00 -19.17
C GLY A 29 11.80 -3.23 -19.00
N PRO A 30 10.65 -3.87 -19.27
CA PRO A 30 9.36 -3.25 -19.06
C PRO A 30 9.28 -2.66 -17.64
N LEU A 31 8.67 -1.47 -17.51
CA LEU A 31 8.45 -0.82 -16.22
C LEU A 31 7.72 -1.81 -15.29
N ALA A 32 8.41 -2.33 -14.29
CA ALA A 32 7.81 -3.23 -13.31
C ALA A 32 7.01 -2.38 -12.31
N VAL A 33 5.69 -2.53 -12.38
CA VAL A 33 4.74 -2.02 -11.38
C VAL A 33 4.47 -3.17 -10.43
N LEU A 34 4.85 -2.99 -9.17
CA LEU A 34 4.58 -3.95 -8.10
C LEU A 34 3.49 -3.41 -7.19
N ALA A 35 2.74 -4.30 -6.55
CA ALA A 35 1.90 -3.96 -5.41
C ALA A 35 2.29 -4.74 -4.17
N LEU A 36 2.15 -4.11 -3.02
CA LEU A 36 2.48 -4.62 -1.70
C LEU A 36 1.24 -4.54 -0.81
N ASP A 37 1.00 -5.58 -0.03
CA ASP A 37 0.04 -5.57 1.06
C ASP A 37 0.57 -6.40 2.24
N VAL A 38 0.26 -5.97 3.47
CA VAL A 38 0.71 -6.60 4.71
C VAL A 38 -0.48 -6.84 5.64
N GLU A 39 -0.63 -8.10 6.05
CA GLU A 39 -1.60 -8.52 7.05
C GLU A 39 -1.00 -8.59 8.46
N PHE A 40 -1.82 -8.16 9.41
CA PHE A 40 -1.41 -7.96 10.81
C PHE A 40 -2.07 -8.98 11.74
N THR A 41 -1.30 -9.48 12.71
CA THR A 41 -1.83 -10.28 13.81
C THR A 41 -1.94 -9.42 15.05
N HIS A 42 -3.10 -9.49 15.69
CA HIS A 42 -3.38 -8.78 16.94
C HIS A 42 -3.09 -9.69 18.13
N LEU A 43 -2.30 -9.17 19.06
CA LEU A 43 -1.81 -9.86 20.23
C LEU A 43 -2.29 -9.15 21.49
N GLU A 44 -2.82 -9.92 22.44
CA GLU A 44 -3.13 -9.45 23.79
C GLU A 44 -2.14 -10.03 24.79
N PRO A 45 -1.49 -9.19 25.63
CA PRO A 45 -0.65 -9.69 26.71
C PRO A 45 -1.46 -10.52 27.71
N VAL A 46 -0.97 -11.71 28.02
CA VAL A 46 -1.53 -12.58 29.05
C VAL A 46 -0.96 -12.10 30.39
N CYS A 47 -1.75 -11.34 31.15
CA CYS A 47 -1.37 -10.99 32.51
C CYS A 47 -1.21 -12.28 33.33
N ALA A 48 -0.03 -12.50 33.92
CA ALA A 48 0.14 -13.53 34.93
C ALA A 48 -0.92 -13.30 36.02
N ALA A 49 -1.77 -14.31 36.26
CA ALA A 49 -2.81 -14.23 37.25
C ALA A 49 -2.15 -13.90 38.60
N THR A 50 -2.32 -12.67 39.07
CA THR A 50 -1.73 -12.23 40.33
C THR A 50 -2.39 -13.06 41.41
N THR A 51 -1.62 -13.95 42.03
CA THR A 51 -2.07 -14.82 43.11
C THR A 51 -2.75 -13.99 44.19
N LYS A 52 -4.07 -14.19 44.30
CA LYS A 52 -5.03 -13.64 45.27
C LYS A 52 -4.41 -12.78 46.37
N ALA A 53 -4.33 -11.47 46.14
CA ALA A 53 -4.25 -10.51 47.23
C ALA A 53 -5.58 -10.54 47.99
N GLN A 54 -5.54 -11.07 49.21
CA GLN A 54 -6.67 -11.09 50.13
C GLN A 54 -7.06 -9.65 50.49
N HIS A 55 -8.35 -9.32 50.32
CA HIS A 55 -9.09 -8.27 51.04
C HIS A 55 -8.76 -6.79 50.72
N GLY A 56 -8.69 -6.44 49.42
CA GLY A 56 -8.68 -5.04 48.96
C GLY A 56 -9.58 -4.84 47.75
N ARG A 57 -10.38 -3.77 47.75
CA ARG A 57 -11.27 -3.37 46.65
C ARG A 57 -10.47 -3.32 45.33
N PRO A 58 -10.87 -4.03 44.26
CA PRO A 58 -10.04 -4.13 43.05
C PRO A 58 -9.89 -2.75 42.42
N ALA A 59 -8.66 -2.24 42.36
CA ALA A 59 -8.34 -1.09 41.54
C ALA A 59 -8.77 -1.40 40.10
N ARG A 60 -9.35 -0.42 39.40
CA ARG A 60 -9.67 -0.54 37.98
C ARG A 60 -8.38 -0.79 37.20
N SER A 61 -8.02 -2.05 37.04
CA SER A 61 -6.84 -2.49 36.30
C SER A 61 -7.02 -2.05 34.86
N ARG A 62 -6.19 -1.10 34.40
CA ARG A 62 -6.11 -0.76 32.99
C ARG A 62 -5.61 -2.00 32.27
N ARG A 63 -6.40 -2.54 31.35
CA ARG A 63 -5.92 -3.61 30.46
C ARG A 63 -4.71 -3.07 29.68
N PRO A 64 -3.65 -3.86 29.51
CA PRO A 64 -2.55 -3.47 28.65
C PRO A 64 -3.07 -3.27 27.21
N PRO A 65 -2.49 -2.34 26.44
CA PRO A 65 -2.88 -2.13 25.05
C PRO A 65 -2.60 -3.39 24.23
N SER A 66 -3.43 -3.65 23.22
CA SER A 66 -3.16 -4.69 22.23
C SER A 66 -1.96 -4.30 21.36
N ILE A 67 -1.20 -5.31 20.93
CA ILE A 67 -0.05 -5.17 20.05
C ILE A 67 -0.48 -5.66 18.66
N SER A 68 -0.04 -4.98 17.60
CA SER A 68 -0.25 -5.44 16.23
C SER A 68 1.10 -5.70 15.58
N ALA A 69 1.29 -6.89 15.03
CA ALA A 69 2.55 -7.29 14.38
C ALA A 69 2.29 -7.65 12.91
N ALA A 70 3.17 -7.22 12.01
CA ALA A 70 3.16 -7.69 10.62
C ALA A 70 3.46 -9.19 10.59
N THR A 71 2.60 -9.97 9.93
CA THR A 71 2.64 -11.43 10.03
C THR A 71 2.46 -12.16 8.71
N TRP A 72 2.01 -11.48 7.67
CA TRP A 72 1.87 -12.06 6.34
C TRP A 72 1.97 -10.94 5.31
N VAL A 73 2.80 -11.12 4.29
CA VAL A 73 3.04 -10.12 3.26
C VAL A 73 2.87 -10.74 1.88
N ALA A 74 2.36 -9.95 0.94
CA ALA A 74 2.41 -10.28 -0.47
C ALA A 74 3.02 -9.11 -1.27
N VAL A 75 3.85 -9.45 -2.25
CA VAL A 75 4.28 -8.55 -3.31
C VAL A 75 3.96 -9.19 -4.65
N VAL A 76 3.16 -8.51 -5.46
CA VAL A 76 2.67 -9.02 -6.75
C VAL A 76 3.10 -8.12 -7.90
N ASP A 77 3.47 -8.73 -9.02
CA ASP A 77 3.62 -8.04 -10.31
C ASP A 77 2.29 -8.09 -11.07
N ARG A 78 1.93 -6.98 -11.71
CA ARG A 78 0.75 -6.88 -12.58
C ARG A 78 0.78 -7.91 -13.71
N PHE A 79 1.93 -8.06 -14.36
CA PHE A 79 2.01 -8.83 -15.61
C PHE A 79 2.49 -10.27 -15.40
N GLY A 80 2.87 -10.63 -14.18
CA GLY A 80 3.45 -11.95 -13.89
C GLY A 80 4.75 -12.21 -14.67
N THR A 81 5.44 -11.15 -15.11
CA THR A 81 6.57 -11.18 -16.04
C THR A 81 7.93 -11.44 -15.37
N ALA A 82 7.90 -11.84 -14.09
CA ALA A 82 9.02 -12.17 -13.20
C ALA A 82 9.62 -10.96 -12.44
N PRO A 83 10.13 -11.17 -11.21
CA PRO A 83 10.18 -12.40 -10.40
C PRO A 83 8.80 -12.91 -9.92
N PRO A 84 8.68 -14.19 -9.49
CA PRO A 84 7.43 -14.72 -8.96
C PRO A 84 6.94 -13.87 -7.79
N PRO A 85 5.60 -13.77 -7.60
CA PRO A 85 5.05 -13.02 -6.50
C PRO A 85 5.62 -13.54 -5.17
N LEU A 86 6.06 -12.63 -4.31
CA LEU A 86 6.47 -12.98 -2.96
C LEU A 86 5.21 -13.11 -2.12
N LYS A 87 5.02 -14.25 -1.47
CA LYS A 87 3.98 -14.44 -0.45
C LYS A 87 4.59 -15.16 0.72
N SER A 88 4.73 -14.48 1.85
CA SER A 88 5.46 -15.02 3.00
C SER A 88 4.78 -14.67 4.31
N TYR A 89 4.66 -15.66 5.19
CA TYR A 89 4.43 -15.40 6.60
C TYR A 89 5.67 -14.77 7.24
N ILE A 90 5.47 -14.08 8.36
CA ILE A 90 6.51 -13.47 9.17
C ILE A 90 6.37 -14.02 10.59
N SER A 91 7.47 -14.56 11.15
CA SER A 91 7.47 -15.03 12.53
C SER A 91 7.31 -13.86 13.49
N LEU A 92 6.62 -14.12 14.61
CA LEU A 92 6.57 -13.14 15.68
C LEU A 92 7.96 -12.92 16.30
N PRO A 93 8.24 -11.70 16.81
CA PRO A 93 9.44 -11.43 17.57
C PRO A 93 9.63 -12.42 18.72
N SER A 94 10.89 -12.81 18.99
CA SER A 94 11.24 -13.76 20.05
C SER A 94 10.74 -13.35 21.44
N GLU A 95 10.55 -12.06 21.66
CA GLU A 95 10.09 -11.47 22.91
C GLU A 95 8.59 -11.69 23.14
N LEU A 96 7.83 -12.00 22.08
CA LEU A 96 6.38 -12.22 22.07
C LEU A 96 6.11 -13.73 21.96
N ALA A 97 6.34 -14.45 23.05
CA ALA A 97 6.03 -15.87 23.13
C ALA A 97 4.51 -16.07 23.02
N VAL A 98 4.06 -16.84 22.04
CA VAL A 98 2.65 -17.20 21.88
C VAL A 98 2.39 -18.56 22.50
N ASP A 99 1.37 -18.62 23.37
CA ASP A 99 0.91 -19.89 23.93
C ASP A 99 0.36 -20.76 22.80
N ALA A 100 1.08 -21.84 22.46
CA ALA A 100 0.73 -22.74 21.36
C ALA A 100 -0.53 -23.59 21.66
N THR A 101 -1.12 -23.45 22.85
CA THR A 101 -2.29 -24.19 23.32
C THR A 101 -3.59 -23.57 22.80
N GLU A 102 -3.77 -23.52 21.48
CA GLU A 102 -5.11 -23.45 20.86
C GLU A 102 -5.72 -24.85 20.66
N SER A 103 -4.99 -25.92 20.99
CA SER A 103 -5.56 -27.26 21.12
C SER A 103 -5.85 -27.54 22.59
N THR A 104 -7.14 -27.66 22.92
CA THR A 104 -7.71 -28.35 24.10
C THR A 104 -6.76 -28.53 25.29
N ALA A 105 -7.03 -27.78 26.36
CA ALA A 105 -6.39 -27.90 27.66
C ALA A 105 -6.19 -29.36 28.09
N VAL A 106 -4.93 -29.80 28.11
CA VAL A 106 -4.45 -30.83 29.03
C VAL A 106 -3.43 -30.12 29.90
N GLU A 107 -3.80 -29.89 31.16
CA GLU A 107 -2.90 -29.38 32.18
C GLU A 107 -1.76 -30.38 32.34
N LEU A 108 -0.59 -30.04 31.81
CA LEU A 108 0.66 -30.69 32.17
C LEU A 108 1.38 -29.76 33.14
N ASP A 109 1.28 -30.12 34.42
CA ASP A 109 2.12 -29.61 35.50
C ASP A 109 3.59 -29.89 35.17
N GLY A 110 4.25 -28.86 34.67
CA GLY A 110 5.65 -28.91 34.27
C GLY A 110 6.18 -27.49 34.10
N ALA A 111 6.44 -26.83 35.22
CA ALA A 111 7.07 -25.52 35.28
C ALA A 111 8.49 -25.59 34.71
N ALA A 112 8.61 -25.43 33.40
CA ALA A 112 9.86 -25.03 32.77
C ALA A 112 9.93 -23.50 32.84
N GLU A 113 10.81 -22.99 33.70
CA GLU A 113 11.21 -21.59 33.75
C GLU A 113 11.92 -21.24 32.42
N GLY A 114 11.14 -20.95 31.40
CA GLY A 114 11.61 -20.27 30.20
C GLY A 114 11.88 -18.79 30.50
N PRO A 115 12.74 -18.13 29.69
CA PRO A 115 13.10 -16.72 29.89
C PRO A 115 11.85 -15.85 29.98
N GLU A 116 11.89 -14.80 30.83
CA GLU A 116 10.83 -13.83 31.14
C GLU A 116 10.33 -13.02 29.92
N GLY A 117 9.86 -13.70 28.88
CA GLY A 117 9.18 -13.10 27.74
C GLY A 117 7.73 -12.78 28.08
N ALA A 118 7.22 -11.66 27.58
CA ALA A 118 5.82 -11.33 27.68
C ALA A 118 5.00 -12.37 26.89
N ARG A 119 4.18 -13.15 27.60
CA ARG A 119 3.28 -14.10 26.94
C ARG A 119 2.14 -13.35 26.29
N CYS A 120 1.84 -13.68 25.04
CA CYS A 120 0.73 -13.10 24.29
C CYS A 120 -0.21 -14.18 23.77
N ARG A 121 -1.49 -13.81 23.64
CA ARG A 121 -2.50 -14.58 22.92
C ARG A 121 -2.85 -13.89 21.61
N VAL A 122 -2.97 -14.66 20.54
CA VAL A 122 -3.51 -14.18 19.27
C VAL A 122 -5.02 -13.97 19.42
N VAL A 123 -5.51 -12.78 19.09
CA VAL A 123 -6.94 -12.42 19.17
C VAL A 123 -7.54 -12.05 17.81
N GLY A 124 -6.72 -11.99 16.76
CA GLY A 124 -7.16 -11.73 15.39
C GLY A 124 -6.01 -11.76 14.39
N GLY A 125 -6.35 -11.87 13.10
CA GLY A 125 -5.37 -11.93 12.01
C GLY A 125 -4.93 -13.36 11.67
N VAL A 126 -3.62 -13.55 11.48
CA VAL A 126 -3.03 -14.82 11.04
C VAL A 126 -2.98 -15.81 12.21
N ARG A 127 -3.35 -17.07 11.94
CA ARG A 127 -3.33 -18.14 12.96
C ARG A 127 -1.91 -18.41 13.43
N ALA A 128 -1.72 -18.61 14.74
CA ALA A 128 -0.42 -18.90 15.36
C ALA A 128 0.30 -20.09 14.69
N ALA A 129 -0.45 -21.11 14.24
CA ALA A 129 0.10 -22.26 13.55
C ALA A 129 0.82 -21.91 12.24
N ALA A 130 0.38 -20.89 11.50
CA ALA A 130 1.00 -20.44 10.25
C ALA A 130 2.28 -19.62 10.48
N LEU A 131 2.44 -19.05 11.67
CA LEU A 131 3.62 -18.25 12.05
C LEU A 131 4.79 -19.13 12.53
N ARG A 132 4.53 -20.40 12.86
CA ARG A 132 5.57 -21.33 13.32
C ARG A 132 6.52 -21.69 12.19
N GLY A 133 7.81 -21.43 12.40
CA GLY A 133 8.85 -21.68 11.40
C GLY A 133 8.84 -20.68 10.25
N ALA A 134 8.00 -19.64 10.30
CA ALA A 134 8.05 -18.55 9.35
C ALA A 134 9.40 -17.80 9.45
N PRO A 135 9.86 -17.16 8.36
CA PRO A 135 11.06 -16.32 8.40
C PRO A 135 10.87 -15.10 9.29
N SER A 136 11.97 -14.57 9.83
CA SER A 136 11.95 -13.35 10.64
C SER A 136 11.58 -12.13 9.80
N LEU A 137 11.07 -11.08 10.47
CA LEU A 137 10.75 -9.80 9.84
C LEU A 137 11.93 -9.25 9.03
N ALA A 138 13.15 -9.31 9.59
CA ALA A 138 14.35 -8.86 8.91
C ALA A 138 14.64 -9.66 7.63
N ALA A 139 14.43 -10.99 7.65
CA ALA A 139 14.62 -11.83 6.47
C ALA A 139 13.58 -11.51 5.38
N VAL A 140 12.31 -11.36 5.75
CA VAL A 140 11.23 -11.00 4.82
C VAL A 140 11.43 -9.60 4.26
N ARG A 141 11.82 -8.61 5.07
CA ARG A 141 12.20 -7.26 4.61
C ARG A 141 13.28 -7.33 3.53
N GLN A 142 14.33 -8.13 3.75
CA GLN A 142 15.38 -8.30 2.74
C GLN A 142 14.88 -8.94 1.45
N GLN A 143 13.96 -9.92 1.55
CA GLN A 143 13.32 -10.52 0.38
C GLN A 143 12.50 -9.49 -0.40
N VAL A 144 11.69 -8.68 0.28
CA VAL A 144 10.88 -7.60 -0.32
C VAL A 144 11.78 -6.59 -1.05
N LEU A 145 12.82 -6.07 -0.37
CA LEU A 145 13.75 -5.11 -0.98
C LEU A 145 14.53 -5.70 -2.16
N SER A 146 14.95 -6.96 -2.05
CA SER A 146 15.64 -7.66 -3.13
C SER A 146 14.73 -7.83 -4.33
N LEU A 147 13.46 -8.18 -4.11
CA LEU A 147 12.46 -8.32 -5.17
C LEU A 147 12.23 -7.00 -5.90
N MET A 148 12.06 -5.91 -5.15
CA MET A 148 11.85 -4.56 -5.72
C MET A 148 13.05 -4.11 -6.55
N ARG A 149 14.28 -4.32 -6.06
CA ARG A 149 15.52 -3.92 -6.74
C ARG A 149 15.83 -4.80 -7.96
N ALA A 150 15.79 -6.12 -7.79
CA ALA A 150 16.12 -7.07 -8.85
C ALA A 150 15.04 -7.15 -9.93
N GLY A 151 13.77 -6.99 -9.55
CA GLY A 151 12.63 -6.93 -10.48
C GLY A 151 12.55 -5.63 -11.27
N GLY A 152 13.47 -4.68 -11.06
CA GLY A 152 13.46 -3.40 -11.77
C GLY A 152 12.23 -2.55 -11.46
N CYS A 153 11.69 -2.68 -10.24
CA CYS A 153 10.53 -1.90 -9.80
C CYS A 153 10.77 -0.41 -10.01
N ARG A 154 9.76 0.28 -10.53
CA ARG A 154 9.72 1.75 -10.62
C ARG A 154 8.53 2.35 -9.91
N VAL A 155 7.47 1.56 -9.78
CA VAL A 155 6.22 1.96 -9.16
C VAL A 155 5.82 0.88 -8.17
N LEU A 156 5.65 1.28 -6.92
CA LEU A 156 5.13 0.44 -5.85
C LEU A 156 3.76 0.97 -5.44
N VAL A 157 2.74 0.12 -5.56
CA VAL A 157 1.34 0.45 -5.28
C VAL A 157 0.87 -0.23 -3.99
N GLY A 158 -0.02 0.42 -3.25
CA GLY A 158 -0.72 -0.20 -2.13
C GLY A 158 -2.00 0.56 -1.74
N HIS A 159 -2.67 0.13 -0.68
CA HIS A 159 -3.84 0.79 -0.11
C HIS A 159 -3.61 1.06 1.38
N GLY A 160 -3.11 2.25 1.70
CA GLY A 160 -2.55 2.54 3.02
C GLY A 160 -1.08 2.14 3.16
N ILE A 161 -0.35 2.16 2.04
CA ILE A 161 1.01 1.58 1.90
C ILE A 161 2.02 2.10 2.92
N GLY A 162 1.84 3.32 3.43
CA GLY A 162 2.71 3.88 4.46
C GLY A 162 2.73 3.03 5.74
N LYS A 163 1.58 2.47 6.15
CA LYS A 163 1.49 1.58 7.32
C LYS A 163 2.23 0.27 7.06
N ASP A 164 2.12 -0.27 5.86
CA ASP A 164 2.75 -1.53 5.46
C ASP A 164 4.27 -1.39 5.45
N LEU A 165 4.78 -0.34 4.80
CA LEU A 165 6.22 -0.03 4.75
C LEU A 165 6.79 0.17 6.15
N GLN A 166 6.11 0.96 6.99
CA GLN A 166 6.53 1.17 8.37
C GLN A 166 6.59 -0.15 9.15
N SER A 167 5.59 -1.02 8.98
CA SER A 167 5.54 -2.32 9.66
C SER A 167 6.65 -3.29 9.23
N LEU A 168 7.14 -3.15 8.00
CA LEU A 168 8.28 -3.90 7.48
C LEU A 168 9.63 -3.25 7.81
N GLY A 169 9.64 -2.06 8.43
CA GLY A 169 10.84 -1.25 8.64
C GLY A 169 11.49 -0.81 7.33
N ILE A 170 10.68 -0.57 6.29
CA ILE A 170 11.15 -0.04 5.00
C ILE A 170 10.93 1.46 5.02
N GLU A 171 12.02 2.21 4.90
CA GLU A 171 12.01 3.67 4.91
C GLU A 171 11.86 4.20 3.48
N GLU A 172 10.85 5.04 3.23
CA GLU A 172 10.50 5.46 1.87
C GLU A 172 11.65 6.19 1.18
N GLU A 173 12.32 7.12 1.87
CA GLU A 173 13.44 7.87 1.30
C GLU A 173 14.67 6.99 1.06
N ALA A 174 15.07 6.21 2.07
CA ALA A 174 16.34 5.49 2.08
C ALA A 174 16.29 4.17 1.31
N ASP A 175 15.17 3.44 1.38
CA ASP A 175 15.05 2.11 0.79
C ASP A 175 14.34 2.12 -0.57
N LEU A 176 13.49 3.12 -0.87
CA LEU A 176 12.71 3.18 -2.12
C LEU A 176 13.17 4.32 -3.04
N ARG A 177 13.07 5.58 -2.63
CA ARG A 177 13.37 6.74 -3.49
C ARG A 177 14.85 6.80 -3.89
N ALA A 178 15.76 6.41 -3.00
CA ALA A 178 17.18 6.27 -3.32
C ALA A 178 17.45 5.29 -4.47
N HIS A 179 16.51 4.38 -4.75
CA HIS A 179 16.58 3.40 -5.84
C HIS A 179 15.64 3.75 -7.02
N GLY A 180 15.07 4.96 -7.06
CA GLY A 180 14.18 5.41 -8.13
C GLY A 180 12.81 4.72 -8.13
N ILE A 181 12.38 4.20 -6.98
CA ILE A 181 11.04 3.60 -6.81
C ILE A 181 10.09 4.67 -6.29
N GLN A 182 9.01 4.91 -7.04
CA GLN A 182 7.92 5.79 -6.65
C GLN A 182 6.82 4.99 -5.96
N THR A 183 6.24 5.54 -4.90
CA THR A 183 5.13 4.96 -4.14
C THR A 183 3.81 5.58 -4.58
N PHE A 184 2.78 4.76 -4.70
CA PHE A 184 1.43 5.20 -5.04
C PHE A 184 0.43 4.55 -4.09
N ASP A 185 -0.15 5.38 -3.23
CA ASP A 185 -1.21 4.96 -2.33
C ASP A 185 -2.58 5.23 -2.96
N THR A 186 -3.33 4.16 -3.23
CA THR A 186 -4.69 4.27 -3.77
C THR A 186 -5.64 5.05 -2.86
N MET A 187 -5.36 5.17 -1.55
CA MET A 187 -6.14 6.03 -0.64
C MET A 187 -6.02 7.52 -0.97
N SER A 188 -4.93 7.93 -1.62
CA SER A 188 -4.65 9.33 -1.96
C SER A 188 -5.40 9.81 -3.21
N PHE A 189 -5.92 8.89 -4.03
CA PHE A 189 -6.55 9.25 -5.30
C PHE A 189 -7.93 9.86 -5.07
N PRO A 190 -8.20 11.09 -5.54
CA PRO A 190 -9.48 11.77 -5.30
C PRO A 190 -10.70 10.97 -5.76
N LYS A 191 -10.57 10.18 -6.82
CA LYS A 191 -11.63 9.31 -7.36
C LYS A 191 -12.04 8.19 -6.39
N PHE A 192 -11.13 7.77 -5.52
CA PHE A 192 -11.33 6.69 -4.55
C PHE A 192 -11.68 7.21 -3.15
N GLN A 193 -11.79 8.52 -2.99
CA GLN A 193 -12.23 9.16 -1.76
C GLN A 193 -13.76 9.26 -1.73
N GLY A 194 -14.32 9.02 -0.55
CA GLY A 194 -15.73 9.27 -0.24
C GLY A 194 -15.98 10.74 0.09
N ARG A 195 -17.18 11.01 0.61
CA ARG A 195 -17.57 12.36 1.04
C ARG A 195 -16.64 12.86 2.15
N GLY A 196 -16.13 14.08 1.98
CA GLY A 196 -15.22 14.71 2.95
C GLY A 196 -13.75 14.28 2.83
N GLY A 197 -13.36 13.64 1.72
CA GLY A 197 -11.96 13.27 1.46
C GLY A 197 -11.48 12.02 2.22
N LEU A 198 -12.38 11.34 2.95
CA LEU A 198 -12.06 10.08 3.60
C LEU A 198 -11.94 8.98 2.57
N SER A 199 -10.87 8.21 2.61
CA SER A 199 -10.70 7.07 1.71
C SER A 199 -11.74 5.98 1.98
N LYS A 200 -12.30 5.41 0.92
CA LYS A 200 -13.14 4.21 1.00
C LYS A 200 -12.25 2.99 1.26
N THR A 201 -12.81 1.95 1.87
CA THR A 201 -12.08 0.69 2.06
C THR A 201 -11.77 0.01 0.72
N LEU A 202 -10.69 -0.76 0.66
CA LEU A 202 -10.31 -1.50 -0.55
C LEU A 202 -11.45 -2.40 -1.06
N ALA A 203 -12.17 -3.10 -0.18
CA ALA A 203 -13.32 -3.92 -0.56
C ALA A 203 -14.44 -3.13 -1.25
N VAL A 204 -14.75 -1.92 -0.77
CA VAL A 204 -15.76 -1.05 -1.41
C VAL A 204 -15.25 -0.57 -2.77
N LEU A 205 -13.98 -0.20 -2.87
CA LEU A 205 -13.38 0.23 -4.14
C LEU A 205 -13.33 -0.89 -5.16
N ALA A 206 -13.01 -2.12 -4.74
CA ALA A 206 -13.01 -3.28 -5.61
C ALA A 206 -14.42 -3.56 -6.16
N GLU A 207 -15.45 -3.50 -5.33
CA GLU A 207 -16.84 -3.71 -5.79
C GLU A 207 -17.29 -2.60 -6.75
N GLU A 208 -16.90 -1.34 -6.49
CA GLU A 208 -17.31 -0.18 -7.30
C GLU A 208 -16.55 -0.05 -8.63
N PHE A 209 -15.24 -0.29 -8.64
CA PHE A 209 -14.36 0.03 -9.77
C PHE A 209 -13.79 -1.17 -10.51
N LEU A 210 -13.87 -2.38 -9.94
CA LEU A 210 -13.34 -3.62 -10.51
C LEU A 210 -14.47 -4.60 -10.85
N ASP A 211 -15.50 -4.14 -11.55
CA ASP A 211 -16.61 -4.96 -12.08
C ASP A 211 -17.34 -5.80 -11.02
N GLY A 212 -17.55 -5.23 -9.83
CA GLY A 212 -18.21 -5.94 -8.74
C GLY A 212 -17.34 -6.99 -8.06
N ARG A 213 -16.00 -6.94 -8.21
CA ARG A 213 -15.08 -7.87 -7.54
C ARG A 213 -15.25 -7.78 -6.03
N ARG A 214 -15.44 -8.94 -5.39
CA ARG A 214 -15.67 -9.04 -3.95
C ARG A 214 -14.51 -9.73 -3.26
N ILE A 215 -13.67 -8.93 -2.63
CA ILE A 215 -12.50 -9.34 -1.86
C ILE A 215 -12.79 -9.34 -0.36
N GLN A 216 -11.88 -9.86 0.47
CA GLN A 216 -11.95 -9.78 1.94
C GLN A 216 -13.21 -10.41 2.58
N ARG A 217 -13.82 -11.41 1.94
CA ARG A 217 -15.10 -12.01 2.38
C ARG A 217 -15.01 -12.95 3.58
N ALA A 218 -13.84 -13.51 3.85
CA ALA A 218 -13.63 -14.47 4.94
C ALA A 218 -12.38 -14.11 5.74
N THR A 219 -11.22 -14.53 5.25
CA THR A 219 -9.91 -14.14 5.77
C THR A 219 -9.26 -13.26 4.72
N HIS A 220 -8.69 -12.14 5.14
CA HIS A 220 -7.97 -11.27 4.22
C HIS A 220 -6.74 -12.01 3.69
N ASP A 221 -6.56 -12.01 2.38
CA ASP A 221 -5.38 -12.57 1.72
C ASP A 221 -4.59 -11.39 1.13
N PRO A 222 -3.37 -11.11 1.61
CA PRO A 222 -2.61 -9.94 1.15
C PRO A 222 -2.32 -10.01 -0.35
N GLU A 223 -2.30 -11.22 -0.94
CA GLU A 223 -2.14 -11.33 -2.40
C GLU A 223 -3.38 -10.84 -3.16
N GLU A 224 -4.58 -11.16 -2.68
CA GLU A 224 -5.84 -10.68 -3.26
C GLU A 224 -5.92 -9.15 -3.16
N ASP A 225 -5.53 -8.61 -2.00
CA ASP A 225 -5.58 -7.18 -1.71
C ASP A 225 -4.55 -6.39 -2.52
N ALA A 226 -3.31 -6.88 -2.61
CA ALA A 226 -2.28 -6.28 -3.45
C ALA A 226 -2.69 -6.28 -4.95
N ARG A 227 -3.33 -7.36 -5.42
CA ARG A 227 -3.88 -7.42 -6.80
C ARG A 227 -5.03 -6.45 -7.01
N ALA A 228 -5.92 -6.28 -6.03
CA ALA A 228 -6.97 -5.26 -6.13
C ALA A 228 -6.39 -3.84 -6.16
N ALA A 229 -5.36 -3.55 -5.34
CA ALA A 229 -4.71 -2.26 -5.31
C ALA A 229 -4.03 -1.90 -6.64
N ILE A 230 -3.30 -2.85 -7.25
CA ILE A 230 -2.67 -2.60 -8.56
C ILE A 230 -3.71 -2.41 -9.67
N ASP A 231 -4.79 -3.19 -9.67
CA ASP A 231 -5.87 -3.05 -10.66
C ASP A 231 -6.57 -1.68 -10.52
N LEU A 232 -6.76 -1.19 -9.29
CA LEU A 232 -7.27 0.16 -9.03
C LEU A 232 -6.32 1.25 -9.52
N TYR A 233 -5.02 1.11 -9.26
CA TYR A 233 -4.00 2.04 -9.77
C TYR A 233 -4.04 2.11 -11.29
N VAL A 234 -4.07 0.97 -11.96
CA VAL A 234 -4.19 0.89 -13.43
C VAL A 234 -5.45 1.59 -13.90
N ARG A 235 -6.60 1.30 -13.27
CA ARG A 235 -7.87 1.92 -13.64
C ARG A 235 -7.85 3.44 -13.44
N HIS A 236 -7.09 3.92 -12.46
CA HIS A 236 -6.87 5.34 -12.22
C HIS A 236 -5.94 5.97 -13.26
N VAL A 237 -4.78 5.37 -13.52
CA VAL A 237 -3.81 5.86 -14.53
C VAL A 237 -4.41 5.86 -15.92
N ASP A 238 -5.10 4.79 -16.33
CA ASP A 238 -5.81 4.73 -17.60
C ASP A 238 -6.85 5.85 -17.71
N TYR A 239 -7.52 6.17 -16.60
CA TYR A 239 -8.47 7.27 -16.53
C TYR A 239 -7.78 8.63 -16.65
N GLU A 240 -6.71 8.89 -15.92
CA GLU A 240 -5.97 10.16 -16.03
C GLU A 240 -5.42 10.37 -17.43
N TYR A 241 -4.81 9.33 -18.02
CA TYR A 241 -4.32 9.36 -19.39
C TYR A 241 -5.45 9.65 -20.39
N MET A 242 -6.59 8.97 -20.25
CA MET A 242 -7.76 9.20 -21.09
C MET A 242 -8.30 10.62 -20.94
N VAL A 243 -8.38 11.16 -19.73
CA VAL A 243 -8.83 12.53 -19.47
C VAL A 243 -7.86 13.54 -20.08
N GLU A 244 -6.56 13.40 -19.85
CA GLU A 244 -5.54 14.29 -20.41
C GLU A 244 -5.60 14.29 -21.94
N TYR A 245 -5.70 13.10 -22.54
CA TYR A 245 -5.83 12.93 -23.98
C TYR A 245 -7.08 13.61 -24.54
N GLU A 246 -8.25 13.38 -23.94
CA GLU A 246 -9.50 13.99 -24.38
C GLU A 246 -9.50 15.52 -24.18
N THR A 247 -8.97 16.02 -23.06
CA THR A 247 -8.78 17.46 -22.84
C THR A 247 -7.90 18.07 -23.93
N ARG A 248 -6.74 17.47 -24.22
CA ARG A 248 -5.84 17.94 -25.28
C ARG A 248 -6.54 17.93 -26.64
N ARG A 249 -7.28 16.86 -26.97
CA ARG A 249 -8.03 16.75 -28.23
C ARG A 249 -9.10 17.84 -28.38
N VAL A 250 -9.85 18.12 -27.31
CA VAL A 250 -10.88 19.17 -27.31
C VAL A 250 -10.26 20.57 -27.47
N LEU A 251 -9.19 20.87 -26.72
CA LEU A 251 -8.49 22.15 -26.83
C LEU A 251 -7.90 22.36 -28.23
N SER A 252 -7.29 21.33 -28.83
CA SER A 252 -6.78 21.40 -30.20
C SER A 252 -7.89 21.65 -31.23
N ARG A 253 -9.07 21.05 -31.07
CA ARG A 253 -10.22 21.32 -31.95
C ARG A 253 -10.75 22.75 -31.81
N ALA A 254 -10.84 23.26 -30.58
CA ALA A 254 -11.26 24.63 -30.33
C ALA A 254 -10.28 25.65 -30.93
N ALA A 255 -8.97 25.41 -30.80
CA ALA A 255 -7.94 26.25 -31.41
C ALA A 255 -8.02 26.25 -32.94
N ALA A 256 -8.23 25.08 -33.57
CA ALA A 256 -8.39 25.00 -35.02
C ALA A 256 -9.66 25.72 -35.52
N ALA A 257 -10.77 25.61 -34.79
CA ALA A 257 -12.00 26.33 -35.11
C ALA A 257 -11.84 27.86 -34.97
N ALA A 258 -11.12 28.33 -33.94
CA ALA A 258 -10.82 29.75 -33.76
C ALA A 258 -9.92 30.30 -34.88
N ALA A 259 -8.91 29.53 -35.31
CA ALA A 259 -8.04 29.90 -36.43
C ALA A 259 -8.78 29.94 -37.78
N ALA A 260 -9.80 29.09 -37.97
CA ALA A 260 -10.64 29.14 -39.16
C ALA A 260 -11.67 30.29 -39.14
N ALA A 261 -11.88 30.93 -37.97
CA ALA A 261 -12.87 31.99 -37.77
C ALA A 261 -12.29 33.41 -37.76
N GLY A 262 -10.97 33.59 -37.86
CA GLY A 262 -10.32 34.89 -38.11
C GLY A 262 -9.55 34.84 -39.43
N ASP A 263 -9.64 35.82 -40.33
CA ASP A 263 -9.95 37.25 -40.14
C ASP A 263 -10.88 37.75 -41.27
N PRO A 264 -12.15 38.14 -41.00
CA PRO A 264 -13.02 38.71 -42.02
C PRO A 264 -12.77 40.21 -42.32
N ASP A 265 -11.75 40.86 -41.73
CA ASP A 265 -11.50 42.31 -41.87
C ASP A 265 -10.50 42.70 -42.98
N ASP A 266 -10.47 41.97 -44.11
CA ASP A 266 -9.77 42.36 -45.35
C ASP A 266 -10.77 42.94 -46.40
N GLU A 267 -11.76 43.74 -46.00
CA GLU A 267 -12.55 44.54 -46.95
C GLU A 267 -11.84 45.86 -47.30
N GLU A 268 -11.00 45.75 -48.34
CA GLU A 268 -10.57 46.75 -49.33
C GLU A 268 -10.88 48.25 -49.05
N ASP A 269 -9.81 49.00 -48.77
CA ASP A 269 -9.71 50.45 -49.00
C ASP A 269 -9.96 50.76 -50.50
N GLY A 270 -11.23 50.96 -50.84
CA GLY A 270 -11.65 51.47 -52.15
C GLY A 270 -11.28 52.94 -52.33
N GLU A 271 -10.08 53.16 -52.88
CA GLU A 271 -9.53 54.42 -53.38
C GLU A 271 -10.52 55.15 -54.34
N MET A 272 -11.16 56.22 -53.85
CA MET A 272 -11.93 57.14 -54.71
C MET A 272 -11.00 58.20 -55.31
N ALA A 273 -10.63 58.02 -56.57
CA ALA A 273 -9.99 59.05 -57.39
C ALA A 273 -11.04 59.98 -58.01
N ASP A 274 -10.90 61.28 -57.73
CA ASP A 274 -11.72 62.42 -58.14
C ASP A 274 -11.25 62.99 -59.52
N PRO A 275 -12.15 63.36 -60.45
CA PRO A 275 -11.82 64.22 -61.60
C PRO A 275 -12.24 65.69 -61.45
#